data_AF-A0A2T8HHN3-F1
#
_entry.id   AF-A0A2T8HHN3-F1
#
_cell.length_a   1.000
_cell.length_b   1.000
_cell.length_c   1.000
_cell.angle_alpha   90.00
_cell.angle_beta   90.00
_cell.angle_gamma   90.00
#
_symmetry.space_group_name_H-M   'P 1'
#
loop_
_entity.id
_entity.type
_entity.pdbx_description
1 polymer ?
#
loop_
_entity_poly.entity_id
_entity_poly.type
_entity_poly.pdbx_seq_one_letter_code
_entity_poly.pdbx_strand_id
1 'polypeptide(L)'
;MKPSSSKNHTTSKIVAKSILRLFFVLFVMLLAFYVTQDASKLSGINLYFTNKWVLLFPITLFLLYVTLLILVLKNKYEREEYNWLMSLSGGFLIAYTLLLFARIYPLVFG
;
A
#
# COMPACT_ATOMS: atom_id res chain seq x y z
N MET A 1 14.37 13.68 34.50
CA MET A 1 14.02 12.65 33.50
C MET A 1 13.39 13.33 32.30
N LYS A 2 14.06 13.31 31.13
CA LYS A 2 13.52 13.87 29.87
C LYS A 2 12.37 12.96 29.40
N PRO A 3 11.17 13.48 29.08
CA PRO A 3 10.03 12.62 28.75
C PRO A 3 10.30 11.90 27.43
N SER A 4 10.52 10.59 27.49
CA SER A 4 10.69 9.71 26.32
C SER A 4 9.47 9.68 25.40
N SER A 5 8.30 10.08 25.91
CA SER A 5 7.03 10.12 25.18
C SER A 5 7.02 11.07 23.97
N SER A 6 7.74 12.21 23.99
CA SER A 6 7.68 13.16 22.87
C SER A 6 8.47 12.71 21.63
N LYS A 7 9.54 11.93 21.81
CA LYS A 7 10.37 11.44 20.71
C LYS A 7 9.65 10.39 19.88
N ASN A 8 9.00 9.43 20.54
CA ASN A 8 8.28 8.33 19.89
C ASN A 8 7.11 8.84 19.04
N HIS A 9 6.36 9.82 19.57
CA HIS A 9 5.31 10.52 18.83
C HIS A 9 5.83 11.25 17.57
N THR A 10 7.02 11.84 17.64
CA THR A 10 7.62 12.55 16.49
C THR A 10 8.07 11.56 15.41
N THR A 11 8.71 10.45 15.82
CA THR A 11 9.17 9.39 14.91
C THR A 11 8.01 8.70 14.20
N SER A 12 6.96 8.30 14.93
CA SER A 12 5.79 7.63 14.35
C SER A 12 5.08 8.50 13.32
N LYS A 13 4.98 9.81 13.57
CA LYS A 13 4.41 10.78 12.64
C LYS A 13 5.22 10.94 11.36
N ILE A 14 6.55 10.92 11.46
CA ILE A 14 7.44 10.96 10.29
C ILE A 14 7.28 9.68 9.47
N VAL A 15 7.30 8.52 10.12
CA VAL A 15 7.17 7.21 9.45
C VAL A 15 5.83 7.09 8.73
N ALA A 16 4.72 7.44 9.39
CA ALA A 16 3.39 7.40 8.78
C ALA A 16 3.28 8.35 7.58
N LYS A 17 3.82 9.57 7.68
CA LYS A 17 3.86 10.51 6.55
C LYS A 17 4.71 10.00 5.39
N SER A 18 5.85 9.39 5.68
CA SER A 18 6.74 8.83 4.66
C SER A 18 6.07 7.67 3.92
N ILE A 19 5.43 6.75 4.64
CA ILE A 19 4.71 5.61 4.05
C ILE A 19 3.50 6.09 3.24
N LEU A 20 2.78 7.09 3.72
CA LEU A 20 1.70 7.71 2.95
C LEU A 20 2.22 8.30 1.63
N ARG A 21 3.34 9.03 1.66
CA ARG A 21 3.96 9.58 0.44
C ARG A 21 4.38 8.48 -0.52
N LEU A 22 5.05 7.44 -0.03
CA LEU A 22 5.46 6.29 -0.85
C LEU A 22 4.25 5.58 -1.47
N PHE A 23 3.18 5.38 -0.71
CA PHE A 23 1.93 4.81 -1.21
C PHE A 23 1.36 5.65 -2.35
N PHE A 24 1.30 6.98 -2.21
CA PHE A 24 0.83 7.87 -3.28
C PHE A 24 1.72 7.83 -4.52
N VAL A 25 3.04 7.83 -4.36
CA VAL A 25 3.97 7.73 -5.50
C VAL A 25 3.76 6.43 -6.27
N LEU A 26 3.66 5.29 -5.56
CA LEU A 26 3.39 4.00 -6.17
C LEU A 26 2.02 3.95 -6.83
N PHE A 27 1.00 4.53 -6.19
CA PHE A 27 -0.34 4.59 -6.74
C PHE A 27 -0.38 5.39 -8.05
N VAL A 28 0.25 6.56 -8.10
CA VAL A 28 0.37 7.38 -9.31
C VAL A 28 1.17 6.65 -10.39
N MET A 29 2.26 5.98 -10.04
CA MET A 29 3.05 5.19 -10.98
C MET A 29 2.23 4.05 -11.60
N LEU A 30 1.46 3.31 -10.79
CA LEU A 30 0.59 2.24 -11.27
C LEU A 30 -0.55 2.77 -12.15
N LEU A 31 -1.14 3.91 -11.78
CA LEU A 31 -2.15 4.58 -12.60
C LEU A 31 -1.58 5.03 -13.95
N ALA A 32 -0.41 5.67 -13.95
CA ALA A 32 0.26 6.10 -15.16
C ALA A 32 0.56 4.90 -16.07
N PHE A 33 1.12 3.83 -15.50
CA PHE A 33 1.35 2.58 -16.20
C PHE A 33 0.06 2.03 -16.83
N TYR A 34 -1.03 1.95 -16.05
CA TYR A 34 -2.33 1.48 -16.52
C TYR A 34 -2.88 2.31 -17.69
N VAL A 35 -2.79 3.65 -17.62
CA VAL A 35 -3.28 4.55 -18.68
C VAL A 35 -2.44 4.46 -19.96
N THR A 36 -1.14 4.23 -19.85
CA THR A 36 -0.25 4.10 -21.02
C THR A 36 -0.34 2.76 -21.74
N GLN A 37 -1.02 1.76 -21.16
CA GLN A 37 -1.09 0.42 -21.72
C GLN A 37 -2.24 0.31 -22.73
N ASP A 38 -1.94 -0.15 -23.94
CA ASP A 38 -2.96 -0.47 -24.95
C ASP A 38 -3.88 -1.59 -24.44
N ALA A 39 -5.18 -1.32 -24.36
CA ALA A 39 -6.20 -2.26 -23.89
C ALA A 39 -6.22 -3.59 -24.70
N SER A 40 -5.74 -3.56 -25.94
CA SER A 40 -5.59 -4.74 -26.81
C SER A 40 -4.50 -5.72 -26.36
N LYS A 41 -3.54 -5.28 -25.54
CA LYS A 41 -2.56 -6.19 -24.91
C LYS A 41 -3.17 -6.97 -23.75
N LEU A 42 -4.24 -6.46 -23.13
CA LEU A 42 -4.94 -7.11 -22.01
C LEU A 42 -5.98 -8.15 -22.45
N SER A 43 -6.49 -8.07 -23.68
CA SER A 43 -7.55 -8.98 -24.18
C SER A 43 -7.08 -10.42 -24.43
N GLY A 44 -5.76 -10.67 -24.52
CA GLY A 44 -5.19 -12.02 -24.66
C GLY A 44 -4.70 -12.65 -23.35
N ILE A 45 -4.69 -11.89 -22.25
CA ILE A 45 -4.06 -12.32 -21.00
C ILE A 45 -5.13 -12.96 -20.13
N ASN A 46 -5.26 -14.27 -20.26
CA ASN A 46 -6.04 -15.06 -19.32
C ASN A 46 -5.21 -15.25 -18.06
N LEU A 47 -5.31 -14.30 -17.11
CA LEU A 47 -4.65 -14.40 -15.81
C LEU A 47 -5.24 -15.59 -15.04
N TYR A 48 -4.66 -16.77 -15.27
CA TYR A 48 -4.98 -18.00 -14.55
C TYR A 48 -4.41 -17.91 -13.14
N PHE A 49 -5.09 -17.17 -12.28
CA PHE A 49 -4.84 -17.25 -10.85
C PHE A 49 -5.35 -18.61 -10.36
N THR A 50 -4.44 -19.57 -10.23
CA THR A 50 -4.70 -20.94 -9.71
C THR A 50 -5.51 -20.92 -8.41
N ASN A 51 -5.34 -19.86 -7.60
CA ASN A 51 -6.03 -19.73 -6.33
C ASN A 51 -6.65 -18.33 -6.17
N LYS A 52 -7.98 -18.25 -6.30
CA LYS A 52 -8.77 -17.00 -6.16
C LYS A 52 -8.57 -16.31 -4.81
N TRP A 53 -8.16 -17.06 -3.79
CA TRP A 53 -7.86 -16.55 -2.44
C TRP A 53 -6.66 -15.62 -2.39
N VAL A 54 -5.77 -15.66 -3.39
CA VAL A 54 -4.59 -14.78 -3.47
C VAL A 54 -4.99 -13.31 -3.61
N LEU A 55 -6.16 -13.02 -4.20
CA LEU A 55 -6.67 -11.65 -4.33
C LEU A 55 -7.43 -11.16 -3.09
N LEU A 56 -7.92 -12.06 -2.24
CA LEU A 56 -8.66 -11.68 -1.03
C LEU A 56 -7.75 -10.96 -0.02
N PHE A 57 -6.51 -11.43 0.10
CA PHE A 57 -5.51 -10.88 1.01
C PHE A 57 -5.18 -9.40 0.71
N PRO A 58 -4.78 -9.00 -0.52
CA PRO A 58 -4.50 -7.61 -0.83
C PRO A 58 -5.74 -6.71 -0.73
N ILE A 59 -6.93 -7.22 -1.07
CA ILE A 59 -8.18 -6.44 -0.94
C ILE A 59 -8.47 -6.13 0.53
N THR A 60 -8.37 -7.14 1.40
CA THR A 60 -8.58 -6.95 2.84
C THR A 60 -7.54 -6.01 3.42
N LEU A 61 -6.27 -6.17 3.04
CA LEU A 61 -5.17 -5.32 3.48
C LEU A 61 -5.35 -3.86 3.01
N PHE A 62 -5.87 -3.67 1.79
CA PHE A 62 -6.20 -2.35 1.24
C PHE A 62 -7.31 -1.67 2.02
N LEU A 63 -8.42 -2.38 2.27
CA LEU A 63 -9.54 -1.85 3.07
C LEU A 63 -9.09 -1.47 4.49
N LEU A 64 -8.25 -2.31 5.11
CA LEU A 64 -7.69 -2.03 6.43
C LEU A 64 -6.79 -0.79 6.40
N TYR A 65 -5.91 -0.67 5.41
CA TYR A 65 -5.05 0.50 5.23
C TYR A 65 -5.87 1.78 5.03
N VAL A 66 -6.91 1.75 4.18
CA VAL A 66 -7.79 2.91 3.93
C VAL A 66 -8.54 3.31 5.19
N THR A 67 -9.05 2.34 5.95
CA THR A 67 -9.75 2.61 7.21
C THR A 67 -8.81 3.29 8.22
N LEU A 68 -7.59 2.75 8.37
CA LEU A 68 -6.57 3.34 9.24
C LEU A 68 -6.10 4.70 8.75
N LEU A 69 -5.97 4.89 7.44
CA LEU A 69 -5.65 6.18 6.83
C LEU A 69 -6.68 7.23 7.24
N ILE A 70 -7.98 6.95 7.08
CA ILE A 70 -9.06 7.86 7.47
C ILE A 70 -8.99 8.18 8.97
N LEU A 71 -8.77 7.17 9.82
CA LEU A 71 -8.65 7.35 11.28
C LEU A 71 -7.43 8.20 11.66
N VAL A 72 -6.27 7.96 11.05
CA VAL A 72 -5.04 8.71 11.29
C VAL A 72 -5.17 10.16 10.82
N LEU A 73 -5.78 10.39 9.65
CA LEU A 73 -6.03 11.73 9.12
C LEU A 73 -7.01 12.50 10.01
N LYS A 74 -8.10 11.85 10.43
CA LYS A 74 -9.10 12.44 11.33
C LYS A 74 -8.50 12.83 12.68
N ASN A 75 -7.67 11.95 13.25
CA ASN A 75 -6.97 12.19 14.51
C ASN A 75 -5.65 12.99 14.34
N LYS A 76 -5.39 13.58 13.16
CA LYS A 76 -4.21 14.41 12.85
C LYS A 76 -2.86 13.82 13.33
N TYR A 77 -2.71 12.49 13.27
CA TYR A 77 -1.52 11.76 13.72
C TYR A 77 -1.24 11.84 15.23
N GLU A 78 -2.20 12.21 16.08
CA GLU A 78 -2.02 12.38 17.54
C GLU A 78 -1.85 11.05 18.29
N ARG A 79 -2.32 9.96 17.70
CA ARG A 79 -2.25 8.62 18.30
C ARG A 79 -1.11 7.84 17.63
N GLU A 80 -0.01 7.68 18.37
CA GLU A 80 1.17 6.96 17.91
C GLU A 80 0.85 5.51 17.46
N GLU A 81 -0.02 4.81 18.17
CA GLU A 81 -0.42 3.43 17.84
C GLU A 81 -1.08 3.33 16.46
N TYR A 82 -2.00 4.24 16.14
CA TYR A 82 -2.65 4.27 14.82
C TYR A 82 -1.67 4.64 13.71
N ASN A 83 -0.71 5.54 13.98
CA ASN A 83 0.34 5.88 13.03
C ASN A 83 1.20 4.66 12.69
N TRP A 84 1.60 3.87 13.70
CA TRP A 84 2.37 2.64 13.51
C TRP A 84 1.57 1.55 12.80
N LEU A 85 0.30 1.37 13.17
CA LEU A 85 -0.55 0.35 12.53
C LEU A 85 -0.82 0.67 11.06
N MET A 86 -1.06 1.95 10.74
CA MET A 86 -1.17 2.44 9.36
C MET A 86 0.15 2.28 8.60
N SER A 87 1.27 2.59 9.25
CA SER A 87 2.61 2.43 8.67
C SER A 87 2.89 0.98 8.32
N LEU A 88 2.66 0.07 9.26
CA LEU A 88 2.91 -1.36 9.09
C LEU A 88 2.02 -1.95 7.98
N SER A 89 0.71 -1.66 8.02
CA SER A 89 -0.23 -2.10 6.99
C SER A 89 0.11 -1.53 5.61
N GLY A 90 0.50 -0.26 5.53
CA GLY A 90 0.94 0.37 4.29
C GLY A 90 2.23 -0.24 3.74
N GLY A 91 3.20 -0.54 4.60
CA GLY A 91 4.43 -1.24 4.21
C GLY A 91 4.16 -2.63 3.63
N PHE A 92 3.31 -3.42 4.28
CA PHE A 92 2.88 -4.72 3.75
C PHE A 92 2.13 -4.59 2.44
N LEU A 93 1.26 -3.59 2.30
CA LEU A 93 0.52 -3.35 1.08
C LEU A 93 1.46 -3.03 -0.10
N ILE A 94 2.46 -2.19 0.14
CA ILE A 94 3.49 -1.87 -0.85
C ILE A 94 4.29 -3.11 -1.23
N ALA A 95 4.81 -3.85 -0.25
CA ALA A 95 5.59 -5.06 -0.50
C ALA A 95 4.78 -6.09 -1.30
N TYR A 96 3.52 -6.32 -0.93
CA TYR A 96 2.65 -7.25 -1.62
C TYR A 96 2.33 -6.80 -3.05
N THR A 97 2.08 -5.50 -3.26
CA THR A 97 1.83 -4.94 -4.60
C THR A 97 3.04 -5.14 -5.51
N LEU A 98 4.26 -4.93 -4.99
CA LEU A 98 5.50 -5.20 -5.73
C LEU A 98 5.67 -6.69 -6.06
N LEU A 99 5.38 -7.59 -5.12
CA LEU A 99 5.44 -9.04 -5.36
C LEU A 99 4.43 -9.50 -6.41
N LEU A 100 3.20 -8.97 -6.34
CA LEU A 100 2.15 -9.25 -7.31
C LEU A 100 2.55 -8.72 -8.69
N PHE A 101 3.11 -7.51 -8.77
CA PHE A 101 3.65 -6.96 -10.01
C PHE A 101 4.78 -7.85 -10.57
N ALA A 102 5.74 -8.27 -9.75
CA ALA A 102 6.84 -9.15 -10.16
C ALA A 102 6.34 -10.52 -10.67
N ARG A 103 5.22 -11.01 -10.13
CA ARG A 103 4.61 -12.28 -10.57
C ARG A 103 3.82 -12.14 -11.87
N ILE A 104 3.12 -11.02 -12.06
CA ILE A 104 2.29 -10.79 -13.24
C ILE A 104 3.14 -10.32 -14.43
N TYR A 105 4.16 -9.49 -14.21
CA TYR A 105 5.01 -8.94 -15.27
C TYR A 105 5.54 -9.99 -16.27
N PRO A 106 6.14 -11.12 -15.86
CA PRO A 106 6.60 -12.15 -16.80
C PRO A 106 5.46 -12.93 -17.48
N LEU A 107 4.25 -12.95 -16.91
CA LEU A 107 3.09 -13.58 -17.54
C LEU A 107 2.47 -12.70 -18.63
N VAL A 108 2.73 -11.39 -18.57
CA VAL A 108 2.18 -10.38 -19.48
C VAL A 108 3.17 -9.98 -20.56
N PHE A 109 4.47 -9.96 -20.24
CA PHE A 109 5.54 -9.45 -21.10
C PHE A 109 6.71 -10.42 -21.30
N GLY A 110 6.64 -11.62 -20.72
CA GLY A 110 7.61 -12.69 -20.92
C GLY A 110 7.27 -13.57 -22.11
#